data_AF-A0A7R9L6D1-F1
#
_entry.id   AF-A0A7R9L6D1-F1
#
_cell.length_a   1.000
_cell.length_b   1.000
_cell.length_c   1.000
_cell.angle_alpha   90.00
_cell.angle_beta   90.00
_cell.angle_gamma   90.00
#
_symmetry.space_group_name_H-M   'P 1'
#
loop_
_entity.id
_entity.type
_entity.pdbx_description
1 polymer ?
#
loop_
_entity_poly.entity_id
_entity_poly.type
_entity_poly.pdbx_seq_one_letter_code
_entity_poly.pdbx_strand_id
1 'polypeptide(L)'
;TDGSVIALLQRLGYSSQQITKDDIEIVRYVCALIGVRNAQLAAANLSAVVQRIDKPMVRIAIDGSLYKKHPKLHKLMTDFISELIPNRKFELFLAEDGSGKGSAFIAAVAAKQRQKS
;
A
#
# COMPACT_ATOMS: atom_id res chain seq x y z
N THR A 1 13.60 1.42 13.14
CA THR A 1 14.78 1.00 13.93
C THR A 1 14.53 1.34 15.39
N ASP A 2 15.35 0.85 16.31
CA ASP A 2 15.18 1.15 17.74
C ASP A 2 15.22 2.66 17.99
N GLY A 3 16.13 3.38 17.32
CA GLY A 3 16.18 4.84 17.38
C GLY A 3 14.88 5.53 16.92
N SER A 4 14.20 5.01 15.90
CA SER A 4 12.90 5.54 15.47
C SER A 4 11.81 5.34 16.52
N VAL A 5 11.85 4.22 17.25
CA VAL A 5 10.85 3.89 18.28
C VAL A 5 11.09 4.72 19.54
N ILE A 6 12.36 4.86 19.95
CA ILE A 6 12.73 5.74 21.07
C ILE A 6 12.30 7.18 20.78
N ALA A 7 12.59 7.70 19.59
CA ALA A 7 12.18 9.04 19.19
C ALA A 7 10.65 9.21 19.16
N LEU A 8 9.90 8.17 18.76
CA LEU A 8 8.44 8.17 18.82
C LEU A 8 7.94 8.23 20.27
N LEU A 9 8.48 7.38 21.16
CA LEU A 9 8.07 7.33 22.56
C LEU A 9 8.41 8.63 23.30
N GLN A 10 9.57 9.24 23.01
CA GLN A 10 9.92 10.56 23.54
C GLN A 10 8.95 11.65 23.08
N ARG A 11 8.52 11.64 21.81
CA ARG A 11 7.49 12.55 21.30
C ARG A 11 6.11 12.34 21.95
N LEU A 12 5.86 11.15 22.51
CA LEU A 12 4.66 10.83 23.27
C LEU A 12 4.78 11.16 24.77
N GLY A 13 5.93 11.70 25.21
CA GLY A 13 6.15 12.18 26.58
C GLY A 13 6.92 11.21 27.49
N TYR A 14 7.40 10.08 26.98
CA TYR A 14 8.21 9.14 27.77
C TYR A 14 9.67 9.61 27.85
N SER A 15 10.23 9.68 29.06
CA SER A 15 11.67 9.97 29.24
C SER A 15 12.53 8.77 28.86
N SER A 16 13.78 9.02 28.44
CA SER A 16 14.71 7.95 28.03
C SER A 16 14.94 6.89 29.12
N GLN A 17 14.86 7.28 30.38
CA GLN A 17 15.04 6.39 31.54
C GLN A 17 13.84 5.45 31.75
N GLN A 18 12.66 5.81 31.24
CA GLN A 18 11.44 5.00 31.32
C GLN A 18 11.31 4.01 30.17
N ILE A 19 12.04 4.20 29.06
CA ILE A 19 11.93 3.36 27.85
C ILE A 19 12.81 2.13 28.04
N THR A 20 12.18 0.96 28.13
CA THR A 20 12.89 -0.33 28.21
C THR A 20 13.10 -0.94 26.82
N LYS A 21 13.95 -1.96 26.75
CA LYS A 21 14.10 -2.77 25.52
C LYS A 21 12.81 -3.50 25.16
N ASP A 22 12.07 -3.97 26.16
CA ASP A 22 10.82 -4.70 25.96
C ASP A 22 9.76 -3.78 25.35
N ASP A 23 9.67 -2.52 25.80
CA ASP A 23 8.77 -1.53 25.20
C ASP A 23 9.06 -1.34 23.71
N ILE A 24 10.34 -1.23 23.35
CA ILE A 24 10.77 -1.06 21.96
C ILE A 24 10.34 -2.27 21.12
N GLU A 25 10.59 -3.48 21.61
CA GLU A 25 10.24 -4.71 20.88
C GLU A 25 8.71 -4.90 20.78
N ILE A 26 7.95 -4.59 21.83
CA ILE A 26 6.48 -4.64 21.80
C ILE A 26 5.92 -3.67 20.76
N VAL A 27 6.36 -2.41 20.75
CA VAL A 27 5.91 -1.41 19.77
C VAL A 27 6.24 -1.88 18.35
N ARG A 28 7.46 -2.38 18.11
CA ARG A 28 7.86 -2.91 16.80
C ARG A 28 6.98 -4.08 16.37
N TYR A 29 6.71 -5.01 17.27
CA TYR A 29 5.88 -6.18 17.01
C TYR A 29 4.45 -5.79 16.66
N VAL A 30 3.83 -4.91 17.44
CA VAL A 30 2.47 -4.42 17.18
C VAL A 30 2.40 -3.69 15.84
N CYS A 31 3.35 -2.79 15.54
CA CYS A 31 3.40 -2.11 14.24
C CYS A 31 3.56 -3.10 13.08
N ALA A 32 4.38 -4.13 13.23
CA ALA A 32 4.55 -5.18 12.22
C ALA A 32 3.25 -5.96 11.99
N LEU A 33 2.57 -6.37 13.07
CA LEU A 33 1.27 -7.06 12.99
C LEU A 33 0.21 -6.21 12.27
N ILE A 34 0.11 -4.92 12.62
CA ILE A 34 -0.82 -4.00 11.97
C ILE A 34 -0.50 -3.86 10.48
N GLY A 35 0.79 -3.75 10.13
CA GLY A 35 1.24 -3.67 8.73
C GLY A 35 0.89 -4.93 7.93
N VAL A 36 1.09 -6.11 8.51
CA VAL A 36 0.70 -7.39 7.89
C VAL A 36 -0.80 -7.47 7.69
N ARG A 37 -1.60 -7.18 8.72
CA ARG A 37 -3.07 -7.19 8.62
C ARG A 37 -3.58 -6.21 7.55
N ASN A 38 -2.98 -5.01 7.49
CA ASN A 38 -3.31 -4.04 6.45
C ASN A 38 -3.06 -4.60 5.03
N ALA A 39 -1.90 -5.25 4.83
CA ALA A 39 -1.57 -5.88 3.56
C ALA A 39 -2.57 -6.99 3.18
N GLN A 40 -2.97 -7.84 4.13
CA GLN A 40 -3.95 -8.91 3.91
C GLN A 40 -5.32 -8.37 3.48
N LEU A 41 -5.83 -7.36 4.18
CA LEU A 41 -7.13 -6.76 3.85
C LEU A 41 -7.11 -6.10 2.47
N ALA A 42 -6.04 -5.36 2.16
CA ALA A 42 -5.88 -4.75 0.84
C ALA A 42 -5.76 -5.82 -0.26
N ALA A 43 -4.98 -6.87 -0.02
CA ALA A 43 -4.81 -8.00 -0.93
C ALA A 43 -6.14 -8.74 -1.20
N ALA A 44 -6.95 -8.99 -0.18
CA ALA A 44 -8.26 -9.64 -0.32
C ALA A 44 -9.19 -8.83 -1.25
N ASN A 45 -9.28 -7.53 -1.03
CA ASN A 45 -10.11 -6.64 -1.86
C ASN A 45 -9.60 -6.58 -3.31
N LEU A 46 -8.29 -6.41 -3.51
CA LEU A 46 -7.70 -6.38 -4.85
C LEU A 46 -7.87 -7.73 -5.58
N SER A 47 -7.73 -8.84 -4.86
CA SER A 47 -7.93 -10.18 -5.42
C SER A 47 -9.34 -10.39 -5.94
N ALA A 48 -10.36 -9.90 -5.22
CA ALA A 48 -11.75 -9.94 -5.67
C ALA A 48 -11.95 -9.11 -6.95
N VAL A 49 -11.35 -7.93 -7.03
CA VAL A 49 -11.42 -7.07 -8.22
C VAL A 49 -10.71 -7.70 -9.42
N VAL A 50 -9.51 -8.25 -9.24
CA VAL A 50 -8.74 -8.92 -10.31
C VAL A 50 -9.48 -10.16 -10.84
N GLN A 51 -10.16 -10.92 -9.98
CA GLN A 51 -10.99 -12.04 -10.41
C GLN A 51 -12.18 -11.59 -11.25
N ARG A 52 -12.77 -10.44 -10.91
CA ARG A 52 -13.91 -9.89 -11.65
C ARG A 52 -13.51 -9.29 -13.00
N ILE A 53 -12.30 -8.78 -13.14
CA ILE A 53 -11.79 -8.24 -14.40
C ILE A 53 -11.45 -9.41 -15.34
N ASP A 54 -12.20 -9.57 -16.43
CA ASP A 54 -11.95 -10.60 -17.44
C ASP A 54 -10.81 -10.20 -18.40
N LYS A 55 -9.58 -10.18 -17.88
CA LYS A 55 -8.36 -9.89 -18.64
C LYS A 55 -7.27 -10.90 -18.31
N PRO A 56 -6.44 -11.30 -19.30
CA PRO A 56 -5.32 -12.21 -19.07
C PRO A 56 -4.25 -11.71 -18.10
N MET A 57 -4.11 -10.38 -17.98
CA MET A 57 -3.18 -9.72 -17.06
C MET A 57 -3.80 -8.41 -16.56
N VAL A 58 -3.71 -8.16 -15.26
CA VAL A 58 -4.22 -6.93 -14.63
C VAL A 58 -3.08 -6.17 -13.96
N ARG A 59 -2.82 -4.93 -14.40
CA ARG A 59 -1.86 -4.03 -13.74
C ARG A 59 -2.61 -3.07 -12.83
N ILE A 60 -2.19 -2.99 -11.57
CA ILE A 60 -2.83 -2.17 -10.55
C ILE A 60 -1.88 -1.02 -10.20
N ALA A 61 -2.30 0.19 -10.56
CA ALA A 61 -1.64 1.41 -10.15
C ALA A 61 -1.93 1.67 -8.66
N ILE A 62 -0.87 1.82 -7.85
CA ILE A 62 -0.98 2.15 -6.44
C ILE A 62 -0.29 3.49 -6.18
N ASP A 63 -0.96 4.36 -5.44
CA ASP A 63 -0.39 5.58 -4.88
C ASP A 63 -0.71 5.63 -3.37
N GLY A 64 0.13 6.32 -2.61
CA GLY A 64 0.00 6.46 -1.17
C GLY A 64 1.33 6.42 -0.45
N SER A 65 1.51 7.34 0.50
CA SER A 65 2.75 7.48 1.26
C SER A 65 3.11 6.23 2.06
N LEU A 66 2.11 5.51 2.59
CA LEU A 66 2.33 4.26 3.31
C LEU A 66 2.92 3.18 2.38
N TYR A 67 2.32 2.96 1.22
CA TYR A 67 2.83 2.00 0.23
C TYR A 67 4.22 2.39 -0.29
N LYS A 68 4.46 3.69 -0.51
CA LYS A 68 5.75 4.21 -0.96
C LYS A 68 6.86 4.08 0.08
N LYS A 69 6.56 4.30 1.36
CA LYS A 69 7.58 4.41 2.43
C LYS A 69 7.71 3.15 3.28
N HIS A 70 6.70 2.29 3.33
CA HIS A 70 6.74 1.10 4.17
C HIS A 70 7.58 0.00 3.51
N PRO A 71 8.67 -0.48 4.16
CA PRO A 71 9.69 -1.30 3.51
C PRO A 71 9.19 -2.68 3.05
N LYS A 72 8.07 -3.16 3.62
CA LYS A 72 7.55 -4.51 3.36
C LYS A 72 6.19 -4.53 2.68
N LEU A 73 5.51 -3.39 2.51
CA LEU A 73 4.08 -3.42 2.18
C LEU A 73 3.82 -3.95 0.77
N HIS A 74 4.61 -3.49 -0.22
CA HIS A 74 4.53 -4.00 -1.59
C HIS A 74 4.68 -5.53 -1.64
N LYS A 75 5.74 -6.06 -1.01
CA LYS A 75 6.00 -7.50 -0.99
C LYS A 75 4.86 -8.28 -0.34
N LEU A 76 4.42 -7.85 0.85
CA LEU A 76 3.33 -8.52 1.58
C LEU A 76 2.05 -8.56 0.75
N MET A 77 1.67 -7.42 0.13
CA MET A 77 0.47 -7.38 -0.71
C MET A 77 0.59 -8.31 -1.92
N THR A 78 1.72 -8.29 -2.63
CA THR A 78 1.94 -9.17 -3.78
C THR A 78 1.91 -10.65 -3.38
N ASP A 79 2.55 -11.02 -2.26
CA ASP A 79 2.56 -12.39 -1.75
C ASP A 79 1.13 -12.85 -1.41
N PHE A 80 0.36 -12.04 -0.66
CA PHE A 80 -1.02 -12.40 -0.28
C PHE A 80 -1.98 -12.45 -1.48
N ILE A 81 -1.86 -11.54 -2.47
CA ILE A 81 -2.68 -11.63 -3.68
C ILE A 81 -2.33 -12.91 -4.45
N SER A 82 -1.05 -13.24 -4.57
CA SER A 82 -0.62 -14.46 -5.27
C SER A 82 -1.14 -15.73 -4.59
N GLU A 83 -1.25 -15.73 -3.26
CA GLU A 83 -1.84 -16.82 -2.49
C GLU A 83 -3.36 -16.95 -2.73
N LEU A 84 -4.07 -15.81 -2.77
CA LEU A 84 -5.52 -15.79 -2.95
C LEU A 84 -5.97 -16.10 -4.39
N ILE A 85 -5.17 -15.72 -5.40
CA ILE A 85 -5.50 -15.87 -6.82
C ILE A 85 -4.33 -16.48 -7.63
N PRO A 86 -3.89 -17.71 -7.29
CA PRO A 86 -2.63 -18.28 -7.82
C PRO A 86 -2.59 -18.44 -9.34
N ASN A 87 -3.76 -18.52 -10.00
CA ASN A 87 -3.88 -18.71 -11.44
C ASN A 87 -4.10 -17.41 -12.24
N ARG A 88 -4.02 -16.24 -11.60
CA ARG A 88 -4.29 -14.94 -12.23
C ARG A 88 -3.01 -14.12 -12.30
N LYS A 89 -2.72 -13.55 -13.47
CA LYS A 89 -1.55 -12.68 -13.65
C LYS A 89 -1.90 -11.26 -13.25
N PHE A 90 -1.12 -10.69 -12.33
CA PHE A 90 -1.26 -9.30 -11.92
C PHE A 90 0.11 -8.65 -11.70
N GLU A 91 0.14 -7.32 -11.64
CA GLU A 91 1.33 -6.55 -11.28
C GLU A 91 0.89 -5.31 -10.48
N LEU A 92 1.50 -5.11 -9.31
CA LEU A 92 1.34 -3.85 -8.56
C LEU A 92 2.48 -2.91 -8.95
N PHE A 93 2.17 -1.66 -9.30
CA PHE A 93 3.19 -0.66 -9.61
C PHE A 93 2.87 0.68 -8.93
N LEU A 94 3.92 1.43 -8.58
CA LEU A 94 3.78 2.76 -7.99
C LEU A 94 3.44 3.77 -9.08
N ALA A 95 2.34 4.50 -8.91
CA ALA A 95 1.93 5.56 -9.83
C ALA A 95 2.48 6.91 -9.38
N GLU A 96 3.56 7.37 -10.02
CA GLU A 96 4.10 8.71 -9.77
C GLU A 96 3.24 9.79 -10.44
N ASP A 97 2.53 10.56 -9.61
CA ASP A 97 1.59 11.60 -10.03
C ASP A 97 0.46 11.05 -10.91
N GLY A 98 -0.11 9.91 -10.49
CA GLY A 98 -1.16 9.22 -11.25
C GLY A 98 -2.45 10.04 -11.37
N SER A 99 -2.82 10.78 -10.32
CA SER A 99 -4.08 11.54 -10.28
C SER A 99 -4.06 12.75 -11.23
N GLY A 100 -2.95 13.48 -11.32
CA GLY A 100 -2.81 14.63 -12.22
C GLY A 100 -2.82 14.21 -13.69
N LYS A 101 -1.96 13.24 -14.06
CA LYS A 101 -1.88 12.70 -15.43
C LYS A 101 -3.19 12.05 -15.86
N GLY A 102 -3.81 11.27 -14.98
CA GLY A 102 -5.10 10.62 -15.25
C GLY A 102 -6.21 11.64 -15.51
N SER A 103 -6.30 12.67 -14.66
CA SER A 103 -7.31 13.73 -14.81
C SER A 103 -7.15 14.50 -16.12
N ALA A 104 -5.91 14.87 -16.47
CA ALA A 104 -5.61 15.53 -17.75
C ALA A 104 -5.99 14.66 -18.95
N PHE A 105 -5.70 13.35 -18.89
CA PHE A 105 -6.08 12.41 -19.95
C PHE A 105 -7.60 12.31 -20.12
N ILE A 106 -8.35 12.17 -19.02
CA ILE A 106 -9.82 12.13 -19.06
C ILE A 106 -10.39 13.45 -19.62
N ALA A 107 -9.86 14.60 -19.21
CA ALA A 107 -10.28 15.90 -19.75
C ALA A 107 -10.06 16.00 -21.28
N ALA A 108 -8.91 15.53 -21.76
CA ALA A 108 -8.60 15.50 -23.19
C ALA A 108 -9.55 14.58 -23.97
N VAL A 109 -9.86 13.38 -23.44
CA VAL A 109 -10.83 12.45 -24.05
C VAL A 109 -12.22 13.08 -24.11
N ALA A 110 -12.69 13.71 -23.03
CA ALA A 110 -13.99 14.37 -22.97
C ALA A 110 -14.07 15.56 -23.97
N ALA A 111 -13.02 16.37 -24.07
CA ALA A 111 -12.95 17.46 -25.03
C ALA A 111 -13.03 16.94 -26.49
N LYS A 112 -12.32 15.84 -26.80
CA LYS A 112 -12.37 15.20 -28.12
C LYS A 112 -13.75 14.61 -28.44
N GLN A 113 -14.46 14.06 -27.45
CA GLN A 113 -15.82 13.55 -27.65
C GLN A 113 -16.81 14.67 -27.97
N ARG A 114 -16.70 15.84 -27.30
CA ARG A 114 -17.55 17.02 -27.59
C ARG A 114 -17.34 17.59 -28.99
N GLN A 115 -16.16 17.42 -29.59
CA GLN A 115 -15.89 17.87 -30.97
C GLN A 115 -16.46 16.90 -32.04
N LYS A 116 -16.85 15.69 -31.65
CA LYS A 116 -17.41 14.67 -32.54
C LYS A 116 -18.94 14.56 -32.49
N SER A 117 -19.59 15.26 -31.55
CA SER A 117 -21.05 15.41 -31.46
C SER A 117 -21.47 16.75 -32.04
#